data_AF-A0A1F8NWL4-F1
#
_entry.id   AF-A0A1F8NWL4-F1
#
_cell.length_a   1.000
_cell.length_b   1.000
_cell.length_c   1.000
_cell.angle_alpha   90.00
_cell.angle_beta   90.00
_cell.angle_gamma   90.00
#
_symmetry.space_group_name_H-M   'P 1'
#
loop_
_entity.id
_entity.type
_entity.pdbx_description
1 polymer ?
#
loop_
_entity_poly.entity_id
_entity_poly.type
_entity_poly.pdbx_seq_one_letter_code
_entity_poly.pdbx_strand_id
1 'polypeptide(L)'
;MYLYGAWAFPEGVGRGDVDLQVIVGQALSDSEKSALGNLHNTLAQQFPSVAGDGLDAYYILLIEARGTTPPRHQLLPDVIDSSWALHRAHILAGRCIVLYGPDPRGVYTSPSWEDLETALESEHDYVRRHLRDYPAYCVLNLCRLIQSYATRNVVLSKYGSAKWAREVYPQSEPIVDAALRVYEKRATTTHEALLGDKIGEFYEFACGQMRRIRGEGQAA
;
A
#
# COMPACT_ATOMS: atom_id res chain seq x y z
N MET A 1 11.42 -5.78 13.66
CA MET A 1 10.87 -6.51 12.49
C MET A 1 9.37 -6.56 12.65
N TYR A 2 8.68 -5.87 11.76
CA TYR A 2 7.24 -5.72 11.77
C TYR A 2 6.69 -6.19 10.44
N LEU A 3 5.72 -7.09 10.47
CA LEU A 3 4.95 -7.47 9.30
C LEU A 3 3.72 -6.58 9.22
N TYR A 4 3.46 -5.99 8.07
CA TYR A 4 2.36 -5.04 7.86
C TYR A 4 1.63 -5.35 6.55
N GLY A 5 0.88 -4.40 6.02
CA GLY A 5 0.12 -4.58 4.79
C GLY A 5 -1.07 -5.53 4.95
N ALA A 6 -1.48 -6.19 3.85
CA ALA A 6 -2.74 -6.93 3.76
C ALA A 6 -2.88 -8.04 4.83
N TRP A 7 -1.77 -8.63 5.28
CA TRP A 7 -1.75 -9.66 6.31
C TRP A 7 -2.16 -9.16 7.69
N ALA A 8 -1.98 -7.87 8.00
CA ALA A 8 -2.34 -7.28 9.28
C ALA A 8 -3.77 -6.73 9.34
N PHE A 9 -4.52 -6.85 8.24
CA PHE A 9 -5.93 -6.49 8.16
C PHE A 9 -6.83 -7.71 8.41
N PRO A 10 -7.94 -7.56 9.17
CA PRO A 10 -8.77 -8.68 9.62
C PRO A 10 -9.51 -9.40 8.49
N GLU A 11 -9.69 -8.77 7.33
CA GLU A 11 -10.47 -9.33 6.23
C GLU A 11 -9.84 -10.57 5.62
N GLY A 12 -8.50 -10.74 5.73
CA GLY A 12 -7.79 -11.93 5.27
C GLY A 12 -7.80 -12.14 3.75
N VAL A 13 -8.24 -11.14 2.97
CA VAL A 13 -8.28 -11.15 1.51
C VAL A 13 -7.07 -10.41 0.95
N GLY A 14 -6.54 -10.88 -0.18
CA GLY A 14 -5.44 -10.19 -0.86
C GLY A 14 -4.08 -10.37 -0.20
N ARG A 15 -3.91 -11.46 0.55
CA ARG A 15 -2.63 -11.95 1.07
C ARG A 15 -1.78 -12.52 -0.08
N GLY A 16 -1.39 -11.64 -1.00
CA GLY A 16 -0.37 -11.94 -1.99
C GLY A 16 0.98 -11.77 -1.34
N ASP A 17 1.45 -10.53 -1.33
CA ASP A 17 2.77 -10.18 -0.84
C ASP A 17 2.81 -10.11 0.70
N VAL A 18 4.00 -10.29 1.24
CA VAL A 18 4.38 -10.22 2.64
C VAL A 18 5.24 -8.99 2.82
N ASP A 19 4.61 -7.91 3.28
CA ASP A 19 5.28 -6.65 3.55
C ASP A 19 5.97 -6.72 4.93
N LEU A 20 7.30 -6.62 4.94
CA LEU A 20 8.13 -6.61 6.14
C LEU A 20 8.91 -5.31 6.24
N GLN A 21 8.93 -4.74 7.44
CA GLN A 21 9.89 -3.70 7.78
C GLN A 21 10.91 -4.23 8.78
N VAL A 22 12.18 -4.18 8.40
CA VAL A 22 13.32 -4.60 9.22
C VAL A 22 14.11 -3.36 9.61
N ILE A 23 14.12 -3.06 10.91
CA ILE A 23 14.83 -1.90 11.45
C ILE A 23 16.16 -2.37 12.03
N VAL A 24 17.26 -1.77 11.56
CA VAL A 24 18.61 -2.06 12.04
C VAL A 24 19.19 -0.86 12.79
N GLY A 25 20.03 -1.13 13.79
CA GLY A 25 20.62 -0.07 14.63
C GLY A 25 21.72 0.74 13.94
N GLN A 26 22.39 0.15 12.95
CA GLN A 26 23.49 0.73 12.20
C GLN A 26 23.38 0.34 10.72
N ALA A 27 24.08 1.09 9.85
CA ALA A 27 24.10 0.80 8.43
C ALA A 27 24.70 -0.57 8.16
N LEU A 28 24.06 -1.32 7.24
CA LEU A 28 24.54 -2.63 6.85
C LEU A 28 25.86 -2.51 6.09
N SER A 29 26.84 -3.32 6.47
CA SER A 29 28.06 -3.54 5.71
C SER A 29 27.78 -4.34 4.43
N ASP A 30 28.70 -4.29 3.46
CA ASP A 30 28.52 -5.00 2.19
C ASP A 30 28.48 -6.53 2.36
N SER A 31 29.16 -7.07 3.38
CA SER A 31 29.08 -8.49 3.73
C SER A 31 27.71 -8.86 4.31
N GLU A 32 27.11 -8.03 5.16
CA GLU A 32 25.76 -8.24 5.68
C GLU A 32 24.70 -8.12 4.58
N LYS A 33 24.83 -7.13 3.68
CA LYS A 33 23.95 -7.01 2.50
C LYS A 33 24.02 -8.25 1.63
N SER A 34 25.22 -8.77 1.38
CA SER A 34 25.45 -10.00 0.61
C SER A 34 24.83 -11.22 1.31
N ALA A 35 24.99 -11.34 2.62
CA ALA A 35 24.42 -12.42 3.41
C ALA A 35 22.88 -12.37 3.41
N LEU A 36 22.29 -11.18 3.50
CA LEU A 36 20.84 -11.00 3.36
C LEU A 36 20.37 -11.38 1.97
N GLY A 37 21.06 -10.98 0.90
CA GLY A 37 20.73 -11.43 -0.46
C GLY A 37 20.69 -12.95 -0.58
N ASN A 38 21.67 -13.66 0.00
CA ASN A 38 21.67 -15.12 0.03
C ASN A 38 20.51 -15.71 0.86
N LEU A 39 20.16 -15.08 1.98
CA LEU A 39 19.02 -15.46 2.78
C LEU A 39 17.70 -15.32 1.99
N HIS A 40 17.50 -14.18 1.33
CA HIS A 40 16.34 -13.92 0.47
C HIS A 40 16.22 -14.97 -0.63
N ASN A 41 17.31 -15.27 -1.34
CA ASN A 41 17.35 -16.33 -2.35
C ASN A 41 17.00 -17.71 -1.77
N THR A 42 17.48 -18.02 -0.57
CA THR A 42 17.18 -19.28 0.12
C THR A 42 15.70 -19.37 0.49
N LEU A 43 15.13 -18.28 1.03
CA LEU A 43 13.72 -18.21 1.38
C LEU A 43 12.83 -18.34 0.14
N ALA A 44 13.17 -17.68 -0.96
CA ALA A 44 12.47 -17.79 -2.23
C ALA A 44 12.44 -19.24 -2.75
N GLN A 45 13.56 -19.97 -2.63
CA GLN A 45 13.65 -21.37 -3.03
C GLN A 45 12.86 -22.31 -2.12
N GLN A 46 12.89 -22.08 -0.80
CA GLN A 46 12.22 -22.94 0.18
C GLN A 46 10.71 -22.69 0.26
N PHE A 47 10.28 -21.44 0.07
CA PHE A 47 8.90 -21.00 0.22
C PHE A 47 8.41 -20.22 -1.02
N PRO A 48 8.42 -20.82 -2.21
CA PRO A 48 8.19 -20.11 -3.47
C PRO A 48 6.84 -19.40 -3.55
N SER A 49 5.80 -19.93 -2.90
CA SER A 49 4.46 -19.32 -2.89
C SER A 49 4.33 -18.06 -2.04
N VAL A 50 5.30 -17.78 -1.17
CA VAL A 50 5.28 -16.65 -0.22
C VAL A 50 6.48 -15.74 -0.42
N ALA A 51 7.67 -16.31 -0.63
CA ALA A 51 8.93 -15.60 -0.69
C ALA A 51 9.58 -15.53 -2.07
N GLY A 52 9.00 -16.17 -3.09
CA GLY A 52 9.50 -16.08 -4.47
C GLY A 52 9.53 -14.63 -4.97
N ASP A 53 8.35 -14.11 -5.33
CA ASP A 53 8.15 -12.70 -5.69
C ASP A 53 7.39 -11.93 -4.60
N GLY A 54 6.92 -12.63 -3.57
CA GLY A 54 5.99 -12.09 -2.58
C GLY A 54 6.64 -11.55 -1.31
N LEU A 55 7.95 -11.69 -1.07
CA LEU A 55 8.57 -11.17 0.15
C LEU A 55 9.14 -9.77 -0.11
N ASP A 56 8.41 -8.75 0.31
CA ASP A 56 8.87 -7.36 0.23
C ASP A 56 9.41 -6.90 1.60
N ALA A 57 10.73 -7.07 1.80
CA ALA A 57 11.38 -6.70 3.04
C ALA A 57 12.16 -5.39 2.92
N TYR A 58 11.63 -4.35 3.55
CA TYR A 58 12.21 -3.02 3.58
C TYR A 58 13.14 -2.84 4.79
N TYR A 59 14.45 -2.77 4.53
CA TYR A 59 15.47 -2.60 5.58
C TYR A 59 15.80 -1.13 5.77
N ILE A 60 15.62 -0.59 6.98
CA ILE A 60 15.82 0.84 7.30
C ILE A 60 16.60 1.04 8.60
N LEU A 61 17.21 2.21 8.78
CA LEU A 61 17.88 2.54 10.03
C LEU A 61 16.88 2.93 11.12
N LEU A 62 17.18 2.60 12.38
CA LEU A 62 16.40 3.01 13.54
C LEU A 62 16.26 4.54 13.64
N ILE A 63 17.32 5.28 13.29
CA ILE A 63 17.28 6.75 13.31
C ILE A 63 16.31 7.30 12.25
N GLU A 64 16.23 6.67 11.08
CA GLU A 64 15.30 7.07 10.02
C GLU A 64 13.87 6.65 10.35
N ALA A 65 13.68 5.46 10.93
CA ALA A 65 12.37 4.98 11.38
C ALA A 65 11.69 5.91 12.41
N ARG A 66 12.50 6.59 13.23
CA ARG A 66 12.05 7.59 14.22
C ARG A 66 11.71 8.94 13.59
N GLY A 67 12.21 9.21 12.40
CA GLY A 67 12.00 10.44 11.66
C GLY A 67 10.68 10.49 10.89
N THR A 68 10.41 11.65 10.30
CA THR A 68 9.24 11.89 9.43
C THR A 68 9.57 11.77 7.95
N THR A 69 10.83 11.96 7.57
CA THR A 69 11.32 11.79 6.19
C THR A 69 11.25 10.32 5.78
N PRO A 70 10.81 10.01 4.54
CA PRO A 70 10.92 8.67 3.97
C PRO A 70 12.32 8.06 4.16
N PRO A 71 12.41 6.87 4.79
CA PRO A 71 13.69 6.21 5.01
C PRO A 71 14.23 5.65 3.70
N ARG A 72 15.57 5.50 3.61
CA ARG A 72 16.22 4.85 2.46
C ARG A 72 16.33 3.35 2.70
N HIS A 73 16.10 2.56 1.66
CA HIS A 73 16.31 1.13 1.73
C HIS A 73 17.81 0.80 1.83
N GLN A 74 18.21 0.03 2.85
CA GLN A 74 19.62 -0.32 3.08
C GLN A 74 20.22 -1.26 2.00
N LEU A 75 19.41 -2.15 1.40
CA LEU A 75 19.82 -3.02 0.29
C LEU A 75 19.65 -2.39 -1.10
N LEU A 76 18.69 -1.48 -1.28
CA LEU A 76 18.35 -0.86 -2.56
C LEU A 76 18.39 0.67 -2.44
N PRO A 77 19.57 1.31 -2.46
CA PRO A 77 19.75 2.72 -2.06
C PRO A 77 18.91 3.75 -2.84
N ASP A 78 18.50 3.41 -4.06
CA ASP A 78 17.67 4.26 -4.93
C ASP A 78 16.17 4.13 -4.66
N VAL A 79 15.77 3.17 -3.82
CA VAL A 79 14.37 2.96 -3.42
C VAL A 79 14.07 3.75 -2.15
N ILE A 80 13.09 4.64 -2.26
CA ILE A 80 12.56 5.46 -1.17
C ILE A 80 11.07 5.17 -1.01
N ASP A 81 10.62 4.97 0.23
CA ASP A 81 9.22 4.73 0.55
C ASP A 81 8.41 6.03 0.52
N SER A 82 7.87 6.40 -0.65
CA SER A 82 7.00 7.60 -0.77
C SER A 82 5.67 7.47 -0.03
N SER A 83 5.33 6.27 0.45
CA SER A 83 4.12 5.98 1.21
C SER A 83 4.39 5.89 2.72
N TRP A 84 5.55 6.37 3.17
CA TRP A 84 6.04 6.24 4.53
C TRP A 84 5.05 6.71 5.61
N ALA A 85 4.40 7.85 5.40
CA ALA A 85 3.41 8.36 6.35
C ALA A 85 2.21 7.41 6.50
N LEU A 86 1.76 6.78 5.41
CA LEU A 86 0.67 5.80 5.42
C LEU A 86 1.10 4.52 6.15
N HIS A 87 2.31 4.03 5.89
CA HIS A 87 2.85 2.85 6.58
C HIS A 87 2.97 3.08 8.09
N ARG A 88 3.51 4.23 8.52
CA ARG A 88 3.54 4.62 9.94
C ARG A 88 2.14 4.67 10.55
N ALA A 89 1.17 5.28 9.87
CA ALA A 89 -0.21 5.35 10.36
C ALA A 89 -0.84 3.96 10.54
N HIS A 90 -0.64 3.06 9.58
CA HIS A 90 -1.14 1.68 9.65
C HIS A 90 -0.53 0.94 10.83
N ILE A 91 0.80 0.97 10.94
CA ILE A 91 1.54 0.30 12.02
C ILE A 91 1.12 0.83 13.39
N LEU A 92 1.06 2.14 13.58
CA LEU A 92 0.67 2.76 14.86
C LEU A 92 -0.79 2.51 15.23
N ALA A 93 -1.66 2.28 14.25
CA ALA A 93 -3.05 1.85 14.46
C ALA A 93 -3.19 0.34 14.73
N GLY A 94 -2.08 -0.38 14.92
CA GLY A 94 -2.07 -1.81 15.18
C GLY A 94 -2.29 -2.68 13.93
N ARG A 95 -2.18 -2.11 12.72
CA ARG A 95 -2.14 -2.89 11.46
C ARG A 95 -0.72 -3.40 11.20
N CYS A 96 -0.18 -4.08 12.20
CA CYS A 96 1.09 -4.80 12.12
C CYS A 96 1.13 -6.00 13.05
N ILE A 97 1.94 -7.00 12.70
CA ILE A 97 2.33 -8.10 13.56
C ILE A 97 3.79 -7.87 13.97
N VAL A 98 4.03 -7.78 15.28
CA VAL A 98 5.39 -7.66 15.83
C VAL A 98 6.04 -9.04 15.81
N LEU A 99 6.96 -9.26 14.87
CA LEU A 99 7.71 -10.51 14.78
C LEU A 99 8.93 -10.48 15.71
N TYR A 100 9.59 -9.33 15.81
CA TYR A 100 10.75 -9.14 16.68
C TYR A 100 10.98 -7.66 17.00
N GLY A 101 11.38 -7.35 18.23
CA GLY A 101 11.70 -5.99 18.68
C GLY A 101 10.62 -5.36 19.57
N PRO A 102 10.71 -4.04 19.85
CA PRO A 102 9.82 -3.36 20.76
C PRO A 102 8.44 -3.08 20.14
N ASP A 103 7.50 -2.63 20.97
CA ASP A 103 6.24 -2.05 20.52
C ASP A 103 6.50 -0.92 19.50
N PRO A 104 5.85 -0.92 18.32
CA PRO A 104 5.99 0.12 17.31
C PRO A 104 5.78 1.55 17.83
N ARG A 105 4.95 1.75 18.86
CA ARG A 105 4.69 3.07 19.45
C ARG A 105 5.92 3.69 20.11
N GLY A 106 6.93 2.87 20.46
CA GLY A 106 8.23 3.33 20.95
C GLY A 106 9.26 3.61 19.85
N VAL A 107 8.88 3.42 18.57
CA VAL A 107 9.77 3.53 17.41
C VAL A 107 9.31 4.60 16.45
N TYR A 108 8.04 4.60 16.06
CA TYR A 108 7.52 5.50 15.04
C TYR A 108 6.88 6.75 15.64
N THR A 109 7.06 7.85 14.93
CA THR A 109 6.33 9.09 15.20
C THR A 109 5.00 9.08 14.43
N SER A 110 3.92 9.52 15.08
CA SER A 110 2.60 9.66 14.42
C SER A 110 2.68 10.68 13.29
N PRO A 111 2.20 10.37 12.08
CA PRO A 111 2.20 11.32 10.97
C PRO A 111 1.16 12.42 11.19
N SER A 112 1.47 13.63 10.72
CA SER A 112 0.49 14.71 10.63
C SER A 112 -0.48 14.44 9.47
N TRP A 113 -1.62 15.16 9.40
CA TRP A 113 -2.49 15.05 8.23
C TRP A 113 -1.81 15.55 6.95
N GLU A 114 -0.96 16.57 7.03
CA GLU A 114 -0.18 17.08 5.89
C GLU A 114 0.81 16.03 5.36
N ASP A 115 1.46 15.28 6.26
CA ASP A 115 2.31 14.13 5.88
C ASP A 115 1.47 13.07 5.14
N LEU A 116 0.27 12.81 5.64
CA LEU A 116 -0.65 11.83 5.07
C LEU A 116 -1.15 12.27 3.69
N GLU A 117 -1.54 13.53 3.52
CA GLU A 117 -1.96 14.07 2.21
C GLU A 117 -0.82 13.96 1.18
N THR A 118 0.41 14.30 1.56
CA THR A 118 1.58 14.14 0.68
C THR A 118 1.78 12.70 0.23
N ALA A 119 1.61 11.73 1.14
CA ALA A 119 1.72 10.32 0.81
C ALA A 119 0.52 9.81 -0.02
N LEU A 120 -0.70 10.31 0.24
CA LEU A 120 -1.89 10.01 -0.59
C LEU A 120 -1.72 10.53 -2.02
N GLU A 121 -1.10 11.70 -2.21
CA GLU A 121 -0.78 12.20 -3.55
C GLU A 121 0.28 11.35 -4.24
N SER A 122 1.29 10.88 -3.51
CA SER A 122 2.29 9.96 -4.06
C SER A 122 1.65 8.64 -4.54
N GLU A 123 0.69 8.11 -3.79
CA GLU A 123 -0.12 6.95 -4.18
C GLU A 123 -1.00 7.22 -5.41
N HIS A 124 -1.58 8.41 -5.50
CA HIS A 124 -2.36 8.85 -6.65
C HIS A 124 -1.49 8.98 -7.91
N ASP A 125 -0.29 9.55 -7.78
CA ASP A 125 0.69 9.64 -8.85
C ASP A 125 1.21 8.28 -9.32
N TYR A 126 1.33 7.31 -8.42
CA TYR A 126 1.61 5.93 -8.78
C TYR A 126 0.47 5.36 -9.62
N VAL A 127 -0.78 5.48 -9.15
CA VAL A 127 -1.97 5.03 -9.89
C VAL A 127 -1.99 5.62 -11.29
N ARG A 128 -1.83 6.94 -11.42
CA ARG A 128 -1.85 7.66 -12.69
C ARG A 128 -0.83 7.10 -13.70
N ARG A 129 0.36 6.73 -13.24
CA ARG A 129 1.42 6.17 -14.10
C ARG A 129 1.19 4.71 -14.49
N HIS A 130 0.43 3.97 -13.69
CA HIS A 130 0.29 2.51 -13.82
C HIS A 130 -1.13 2.02 -14.11
N LEU A 131 -2.04 2.93 -14.50
CA LEU A 131 -3.45 2.61 -14.78
C LEU A 131 -3.63 1.38 -15.69
N ARG A 132 -2.79 1.25 -16.72
CA ARG A 132 -2.88 0.16 -17.70
C ARG A 132 -2.04 -1.05 -17.35
N ASP A 133 -1.02 -0.87 -16.51
CA ASP A 133 -0.12 -1.96 -16.10
C ASP A 133 -0.79 -2.84 -15.06
N TYR A 134 -1.49 -2.22 -14.10
CA TYR A 134 -2.11 -2.90 -12.96
C TYR A 134 -3.53 -2.37 -12.70
N PRO A 135 -4.50 -2.59 -13.61
CA PRO A 135 -5.80 -1.93 -13.55
C PRO A 135 -6.60 -2.30 -12.30
N ALA A 136 -6.60 -3.59 -11.89
CA ALA A 136 -7.27 -4.00 -10.66
C ALA A 136 -6.68 -3.33 -9.41
N TYR A 137 -5.35 -3.30 -9.30
CA TYR A 137 -4.67 -2.59 -8.21
C TYR A 137 -5.06 -1.12 -8.18
N CYS A 138 -5.05 -0.46 -9.34
CA CYS A 138 -5.38 0.95 -9.47
C CYS A 138 -6.82 1.25 -9.05
N VAL A 139 -7.81 0.45 -9.49
CA VAL A 139 -9.21 0.60 -9.06
C VAL A 139 -9.34 0.52 -7.55
N LEU A 140 -8.74 -0.51 -6.93
CA LEU A 140 -8.82 -0.70 -5.49
C LEU A 140 -8.09 0.40 -4.71
N ASN A 141 -6.96 0.88 -5.23
CA ASN A 141 -6.22 1.97 -4.59
C ASN A 141 -6.98 3.30 -4.71
N LEU A 142 -7.63 3.58 -5.85
CA LEU A 142 -8.51 4.75 -6.00
C LEU A 142 -9.68 4.71 -5.02
N CYS A 143 -10.30 3.54 -4.80
CA CYS A 143 -11.33 3.39 -3.76
C CYS A 143 -10.80 3.78 -2.38
N ARG A 144 -9.59 3.31 -2.04
CA ARG A 144 -8.90 3.65 -0.79
C ARG A 144 -8.60 5.15 -0.68
N LEU A 145 -8.15 5.79 -1.75
CA LEU A 145 -7.87 7.22 -1.78
C LEU A 145 -9.14 8.04 -1.57
N ILE A 146 -10.22 7.75 -2.29
CA ILE A 146 -11.51 8.44 -2.14
C ILE A 146 -12.00 8.33 -0.69
N GLN A 147 -12.01 7.11 -0.12
CA GLN A 147 -12.45 6.92 1.26
C GLN A 147 -11.54 7.63 2.26
N SER A 148 -10.22 7.63 2.02
CA SER A 148 -9.25 8.30 2.90
C SER A 148 -9.53 9.78 3.01
N TYR A 149 -9.78 10.46 1.90
CA TYR A 149 -10.18 11.87 1.90
C TYR A 149 -11.57 12.07 2.50
N ALA A 150 -12.55 11.25 2.12
CA ALA A 150 -13.95 11.40 2.57
C ALA A 150 -14.11 11.28 4.09
N THR A 151 -13.32 10.40 4.71
CA THR A 151 -13.42 10.07 6.14
C THR A 151 -12.29 10.66 6.97
N ARG A 152 -11.31 11.29 6.32
CA ARG A 152 -10.07 11.76 6.94
C ARG A 152 -9.35 10.65 7.75
N ASN A 153 -9.40 9.43 7.23
CA ASN A 153 -8.84 8.22 7.84
C ASN A 153 -8.08 7.40 6.79
N VAL A 154 -6.78 7.19 6.99
CA VAL A 154 -5.93 6.44 6.06
C VAL A 154 -5.76 4.97 6.42
N VAL A 155 -6.21 4.54 7.61
CA VAL A 155 -6.02 3.16 8.11
C VAL A 155 -7.11 2.26 7.52
N LEU A 156 -7.03 2.08 6.21
CA LEU A 156 -8.02 1.40 5.39
C LEU A 156 -7.33 0.35 4.51
N SER A 157 -7.95 -0.82 4.41
CA SER A 157 -7.55 -1.84 3.45
C SER A 157 -8.12 -1.52 2.07
N LYS A 158 -7.43 -1.96 1.01
CA LYS A 158 -7.94 -1.87 -0.37
C LYS A 158 -9.29 -2.59 -0.52
N TYR A 159 -9.41 -3.76 0.09
CA TYR A 159 -10.62 -4.57 0.07
C TYR A 159 -11.82 -3.90 0.77
N GLY A 160 -11.60 -3.41 2.00
CA GLY A 160 -12.63 -2.69 2.78
C GLY A 160 -13.06 -1.41 2.08
N SER A 161 -12.12 -0.69 1.48
CA SER A 161 -12.41 0.54 0.72
C SER A 161 -13.22 0.27 -0.54
N ALA A 162 -12.93 -0.83 -1.24
CA ALA A 162 -13.71 -1.25 -2.40
C ALA A 162 -15.15 -1.63 -2.02
N LYS A 163 -15.36 -2.33 -0.89
CA LYS A 163 -16.71 -2.61 -0.38
C LYS A 163 -17.48 -1.33 -0.08
N TRP A 164 -16.86 -0.42 0.66
CA TRP A 164 -17.44 0.89 0.94
C TRP A 164 -17.79 1.65 -0.35
N ALA A 165 -16.90 1.65 -1.34
CA ALA A 165 -17.12 2.34 -2.60
C ALA A 165 -18.31 1.77 -3.39
N ARG A 166 -18.57 0.46 -3.34
CA ARG A 166 -19.75 -0.16 -3.99
C ARG A 166 -21.06 0.32 -3.38
N GLU A 167 -21.08 0.56 -2.07
CA GLU A 167 -22.27 1.05 -1.36
C GLU A 167 -22.51 2.53 -1.63
N VAL A 168 -21.44 3.35 -1.63
CA VAL A 168 -21.53 4.80 -1.82
C VAL A 168 -21.67 5.20 -3.29
N TYR A 169 -21.11 4.42 -4.20
CA TYR A 169 -21.09 4.69 -5.63
C TYR A 169 -21.55 3.47 -6.44
N PRO A 170 -22.87 3.15 -6.43
CA PRO A 170 -23.40 1.99 -7.13
C PRO A 170 -23.11 1.99 -8.64
N GLN A 171 -22.96 3.16 -9.26
CA GLN A 171 -22.59 3.28 -10.67
C GLN A 171 -21.17 2.76 -10.99
N SER A 172 -20.30 2.69 -9.98
CA SER A 172 -18.94 2.15 -10.09
C SER A 172 -18.86 0.68 -9.67
N GLU A 173 -19.96 0.09 -9.23
CA GLU A 173 -20.00 -1.28 -8.72
C GLU A 173 -19.41 -2.31 -9.71
N PRO A 174 -19.71 -2.29 -11.02
CA PRO A 174 -19.22 -3.32 -11.93
C PRO A 174 -17.69 -3.38 -12.04
N ILE A 175 -17.03 -2.22 -12.17
CA ILE A 175 -15.56 -2.18 -12.29
C ILE A 175 -14.88 -2.49 -10.95
N VAL A 176 -15.49 -2.07 -9.83
CA VAL A 176 -14.98 -2.36 -8.49
C VAL A 176 -15.11 -3.85 -8.17
N ASP A 177 -16.22 -4.52 -8.53
CA ASP A 177 -16.34 -5.97 -8.38
C ASP A 177 -15.32 -6.70 -9.25
N ALA A 178 -15.14 -6.31 -10.51
CA ALA A 178 -14.11 -6.90 -11.37
C ALA A 178 -12.70 -6.79 -10.77
N ALA A 179 -12.34 -5.63 -10.20
CA ALA A 179 -11.07 -5.45 -9.50
C ALA A 179 -10.94 -6.35 -8.27
N LEU A 180 -12.01 -6.49 -7.48
CA LEU A 180 -12.06 -7.42 -6.34
C LEU A 180 -11.88 -8.86 -6.79
N ARG A 181 -12.50 -9.29 -7.90
CA ARG A 181 -12.32 -10.66 -8.42
C ARG A 181 -10.88 -10.94 -8.80
N VAL A 182 -10.19 -9.99 -9.44
CA VAL A 182 -8.74 -10.13 -9.73
C VAL A 182 -7.95 -10.26 -8.44
N TYR A 183 -8.19 -9.37 -7.48
CA TYR A 183 -7.50 -9.34 -6.20
C TYR A 183 -7.70 -10.62 -5.36
N GLU A 184 -8.86 -11.24 -5.50
CA GLU A 184 -9.21 -12.51 -4.87
C GLU A 184 -8.74 -13.75 -5.65
N LYS A 185 -8.03 -13.56 -6.78
CA LYS A 185 -7.61 -14.64 -7.70
C LYS A 185 -8.80 -15.46 -8.24
N ARG A 186 -9.94 -14.79 -8.47
CA ARG A 186 -11.21 -15.34 -8.96
C ARG A 186 -11.71 -14.68 -10.24
N ALA A 187 -10.87 -13.89 -10.90
CA ALA A 187 -11.25 -13.20 -12.14
C ALA A 187 -11.47 -14.17 -13.30
N THR A 188 -12.20 -13.66 -14.29
CA THR A 188 -12.39 -14.27 -15.59
C THR A 188 -11.93 -13.27 -16.65
N THR A 189 -11.79 -13.72 -17.89
CA THR A 189 -11.45 -12.84 -19.02
C THR A 189 -12.43 -11.67 -19.18
N THR A 190 -13.71 -11.85 -18.83
CA THR A 190 -14.70 -10.78 -18.82
C THR A 190 -14.40 -9.69 -17.79
N HIS A 191 -13.93 -10.07 -16.60
CA HIS A 191 -13.54 -9.10 -15.57
C HIS A 191 -12.30 -8.30 -16.02
N GLU A 192 -11.31 -8.98 -16.62
CA GLU A 192 -10.08 -8.34 -17.12
C GLU A 192 -10.38 -7.39 -18.29
N ALA A 193 -11.25 -7.80 -19.22
CA ALA A 193 -11.70 -6.94 -20.32
C ALA A 193 -12.43 -5.70 -19.80
N LEU A 194 -13.36 -5.87 -18.84
CA LEU A 194 -14.08 -4.75 -18.23
C LEU A 194 -13.10 -3.75 -17.57
N LEU A 195 -12.10 -4.25 -16.85
CA LEU A 195 -11.06 -3.42 -16.25
C LEU A 195 -10.28 -2.64 -17.31
N GLY A 196 -9.84 -3.30 -18.38
CA GLY A 196 -9.12 -2.67 -19.48
C GLY A 196 -9.92 -1.56 -20.17
N ASP A 197 -11.21 -1.81 -20.41
CA ASP A 197 -12.10 -0.88 -21.11
C ASP A 197 -12.51 0.31 -20.23
N LYS A 198 -12.72 0.09 -18.93
CA LYS A 198 -13.34 1.07 -18.03
C LYS A 198 -12.40 1.78 -17.07
N ILE A 199 -11.12 1.38 -16.97
CA ILE A 199 -10.18 1.98 -16.02
C ILE A 199 -10.03 3.50 -16.20
N GLY A 200 -10.03 4.00 -17.44
CA GLY A 200 -9.92 5.43 -17.72
C GLY A 200 -11.14 6.22 -17.22
N GLU A 201 -12.35 5.74 -17.50
CA GLU A 201 -13.60 6.34 -17.02
C GLU A 201 -13.66 6.35 -15.48
N PHE A 202 -13.23 5.26 -14.84
CA PHE A 202 -13.22 5.16 -13.39
C PHE A 202 -12.17 6.06 -12.73
N TYR A 203 -10.98 6.20 -13.35
CA TYR A 203 -9.96 7.13 -12.88
C TYR A 203 -10.47 8.57 -12.86
N GLU A 204 -11.07 9.04 -13.96
CA GLU A 204 -11.64 10.40 -14.02
C GLU A 204 -12.77 10.61 -12.99
N PHE A 205 -13.61 9.60 -12.82
CA PHE A 205 -14.62 9.59 -11.76
C PHE A 205 -13.98 9.76 -10.38
N ALA A 206 -12.94 8.97 -10.06
CA ALA A 206 -12.26 9.00 -8.78
C ALA A 206 -11.59 10.35 -8.51
N CYS A 207 -10.87 10.91 -9.50
CA CYS A 207 -10.30 12.26 -9.41
C CYS A 207 -11.38 13.32 -9.16
N GLY A 208 -12.51 13.22 -9.85
CA GLY A 208 -13.66 14.11 -9.64
C GLY A 208 -14.23 14.02 -8.22
N GLN A 209 -14.33 12.82 -7.64
CA GLN A 209 -14.76 12.65 -6.25
C GLN A 209 -13.76 13.26 -5.27
N MET A 210 -12.46 12.98 -5.43
CA MET A 210 -11.43 13.52 -4.54
C MET A 210 -11.41 15.06 -4.54
N ARG A 211 -11.49 15.69 -5.72
CA ARG A 211 -11.60 17.17 -5.83
C ARG A 211 -12.83 17.70 -5.11
N ARG A 212 -13.99 17.06 -5.29
CA ARG A 212 -15.24 17.47 -4.61
C ARG A 212 -15.12 17.38 -3.10
N ILE A 213 -14.59 16.27 -2.58
CA ILE A 213 -14.41 16.03 -1.15
C ILE A 213 -13.50 17.08 -0.53
N ARG A 214 -12.43 17.46 -1.23
CA ARG A 214 -11.45 18.46 -0.78
C ARG A 214 -11.94 19.90 -0.91
N GLY A 215 -13.11 20.12 -1.51
CA GLY A 215 -13.64 21.47 -1.77
C GLY A 215 -12.93 22.20 -2.91
N GLU A 216 -12.17 21.50 -3.75
CA GLU A 216 -11.38 22.06 -4.86
C GLU A 216 -12.21 22.30 -6.13
N GLY A 217 -13.46 22.75 -5.96
CA GLY A 217 -14.48 22.73 -7.02
C GLY A 217 -15.56 23.81 -6.96
N GLN A 218 -15.32 24.92 -6.25
CA GLN A 218 -16.00 26.20 -6.47
C GLN A 218 -14.99 27.34 -6.31
N ALA A 219 -14.16 27.54 -7.34
CA ALA A 219 -13.49 28.81 -7.59
C ALA A 219 -13.87 29.25 -9.02
N ALA A 220 -14.78 30.22 -9.08
CA ALA A 220 -15.31 30.97 -10.22
C ALA A 220 -15.93 30.16 -11.39
#